data_AF-A0AAV1I6U3-F1
#
_entry.id   AF-A0AAV1I6U3-F1
#
_cell.length_a   1.000
_cell.length_b   1.000
_cell.length_c   1.000
_cell.angle_alpha   90.00
_cell.angle_beta   90.00
_cell.angle_gamma   90.00
#
_symmetry.space_group_name_H-M   'P 1'
#
loop_
_entity.id
_entity.type
_entity.pdbx_description
1 polymer ?
#
loop_
_entity_poly.entity_id
_entity_poly.type
_entity_poly.pdbx_seq_one_letter_code
_entity_poly.pdbx_strand_id
1 'polypeptide(L)'
;MTLTALALYRELLRDIQRLPRSSRDYYKQYLKGAFINHSDENLPERIEQLFQGARKDADYLLAKYSKGLGPGGDAQTPKSRV
;
A
#
# COMPACT_ATOMS: atom_id res chain seq x y z
N MET A 1 -2.21 -15.93 8.79
CA MET A 1 -2.74 -14.59 8.47
C MET A 1 -3.95 -14.27 9.33
N THR A 2 -3.83 -13.27 10.20
CA THR A 2 -4.93 -12.82 11.05
C THR A 2 -6.01 -12.12 10.22
N LEU A 3 -7.28 -12.19 10.65
CA LEU A 3 -8.43 -11.60 9.95
C LEU A 3 -8.26 -10.10 9.70
N THR A 4 -7.53 -9.41 10.58
CA THR A 4 -7.18 -7.99 10.48
C THR A 4 -6.36 -7.70 9.23
N ALA A 5 -5.33 -8.51 8.92
CA ALA A 5 -4.42 -8.24 7.79
C ALA A 5 -5.16 -8.30 6.45
N LEU A 6 -6.07 -9.26 6.32
CA LEU A 6 -6.95 -9.38 5.16
C LEU A 6 -7.92 -8.22 5.02
N ALA A 7 -8.42 -7.67 6.13
CA ALA A 7 -9.29 -6.49 6.10
C ALA A 7 -8.54 -5.26 5.53
N LEU A 8 -7.33 -4.99 6.02
CA LEU A 8 -6.49 -3.91 5.50
C LEU A 8 -6.15 -4.11 4.01
N TYR A 9 -5.78 -5.33 3.61
CA TYR A 9 -5.50 -5.65 2.21
C TYR A 9 -6.68 -5.31 1.29
N ARG A 10 -7.91 -5.61 1.73
CA ARG A 10 -9.14 -5.29 1.00
C ARG A 10 -9.41 -3.79 0.94
N GLU A 11 -9.14 -3.06 2.02
CA GLU A 11 -9.27 -1.59 2.02
C GLU A 11 -8.30 -0.95 1.02
N LEU A 12 -7.02 -1.32 1.06
CA LEU A 12 -6.00 -0.80 0.16
C LEU A 12 -6.29 -1.11 -1.31
N LEU A 13 -6.82 -2.30 -1.59
CA LEU A 13 -7.28 -2.66 -2.95
C LEU A 13 -8.43 -1.79 -3.45
N ARG A 14 -9.31 -1.31 -2.56
CA ARG A 14 -10.36 -0.35 -2.93
C ARG A 14 -9.77 1.01 -3.27
N ASP A 15 -8.79 1.48 -2.50
CA ASP A 15 -8.13 2.75 -2.80
C ASP A 15 -7.34 2.70 -4.11
N ILE A 16 -6.63 1.60 -4.40
CA ILE A 16 -5.97 1.42 -5.70
C ILE A 16 -6.97 1.47 -6.86
N GLN A 17 -8.19 0.95 -6.69
CA GLN A 17 -9.22 1.04 -7.73
C GLN A 17 -9.69 2.46 -8.00
N ARG A 18 -9.48 3.41 -7.08
CA ARG A 18 -9.78 4.84 -7.27
C ARG A 18 -8.69 5.56 -8.08
N LEU A 19 -7.49 4.99 -8.16
CA LEU A 19 -6.38 5.54 -8.94
C LEU A 19 -6.64 5.44 -10.46
N PRO A 20 -5.90 6.19 -11.30
CA PRO A 20 -5.94 6.03 -12.76
C PRO A 20 -5.49 4.63 -13.18
N ARG A 21 -6.11 4.07 -14.24
CA ARG A 21 -5.85 2.68 -14.70
C ARG A 21 -4.36 2.38 -14.89
N SER A 22 -3.60 3.31 -15.46
CA SER A 22 -2.17 3.17 -15.75
C SER A 22 -1.29 2.92 -14.52
N SER A 23 -1.75 3.31 -13.32
CA SER A 23 -0.99 3.14 -12.08
C SER A 23 -1.49 1.99 -11.21
N ARG A 24 -2.68 1.44 -11.48
CA ARG A 24 -3.30 0.41 -10.63
C ARG A 24 -2.47 -0.87 -10.56
N ASP A 25 -1.97 -1.34 -11.70
CA ASP A 25 -1.26 -2.61 -11.79
C ASP A 25 0.06 -2.59 -11.01
N TYR A 26 0.80 -1.47 -11.09
CA TYR A 26 2.02 -1.27 -10.30
C TYR A 26 1.73 -1.40 -8.80
N TYR A 27 0.73 -0.65 -8.30
CA TYR A 27 0.41 -0.68 -6.87
C TYR A 27 -0.18 -2.03 -6.43
N LYS A 28 -0.97 -2.71 -7.28
CA LYS A 28 -1.45 -4.06 -6.97
C LYS A 28 -0.30 -5.06 -6.80
N GLN A 29 0.69 -5.03 -7.69
CA GLN A 29 1.84 -5.92 -7.60
C GLN A 29 2.69 -5.62 -6.37
N TYR A 30 2.94 -4.34 -6.09
CA TYR A 30 3.65 -3.91 -4.89
C TYR A 30 2.96 -4.43 -3.62
N LEU A 31 1.64 -4.22 -3.50
CA LEU A 31 0.87 -4.64 -2.33
C LEU A 31 0.83 -6.15 -2.16
N LYS A 32 0.72 -6.90 -3.27
CA LYS A 32 0.80 -8.35 -3.24
C LYS A 32 2.19 -8.83 -2.75
N GLY A 33 3.26 -8.20 -3.23
CA GLY A 33 4.63 -8.51 -2.80
C GLY A 33 4.84 -8.25 -1.31
N ALA A 34 4.41 -7.08 -0.83
CA ALA A 34 4.47 -6.75 0.60
C ALA A 34 3.70 -7.78 1.45
N PHE A 35 2.49 -8.15 1.04
CA PHE A 35 1.65 -9.07 1.82
C PHE A 35 2.23 -10.50 1.87
N ILE A 36 2.86 -10.96 0.79
CA ILE A 36 3.57 -12.25 0.76
C ILE A 36 4.81 -12.19 1.64
N ASN A 37 5.60 -11.11 1.56
CA ASN A 37 6.83 -10.95 2.35
C ASN A 37 6.57 -10.90 3.86
N HIS A 38 5.39 -10.43 4.26
CA HIS A 38 4.97 -10.33 5.66
C HIS A 38 3.95 -11.41 6.07
N SER A 39 3.80 -12.46 5.25
CA SER A 39 2.82 -13.54 5.52
C SER A 39 3.19 -14.41 6.73
N ASP A 40 4.47 -14.58 6.99
CA ASP A 40 5.04 -15.30 8.14
C ASP A 40 5.12 -14.44 9.42
N GLU A 41 4.87 -13.13 9.33
CA GLU A 41 4.90 -12.27 10.52
C GLU A 41 3.68 -12.49 11.40
N ASN A 42 3.92 -13.06 12.58
CA ASN A 42 2.93 -13.33 13.61
C ASN A 42 3.00 -12.34 14.80
N LEU A 43 3.95 -11.39 14.77
CA LEU A 43 4.12 -10.39 15.82
C LEU A 43 3.09 -9.26 15.66
N PRO A 44 2.19 -9.05 16.63
CA PRO A 44 1.12 -8.06 16.51
C PRO A 44 1.65 -6.63 16.34
N GLU A 45 2.76 -6.28 16.99
CA GLU A 45 3.40 -4.95 16.84
C GLU A 45 3.90 -4.71 15.41
N ARG A 46 4.44 -5.74 14.74
CA ARG A 46 4.92 -5.64 13.36
C ARG A 46 3.75 -5.50 12.39
N ILE A 47 2.67 -6.24 12.63
CA ILE A 47 1.42 -6.11 11.88
C ILE A 47 0.88 -4.68 12.03
N GLU A 48 0.84 -4.13 13.24
CA GLU A 48 0.34 -2.77 13.47
C GLU A 48 1.22 -1.71 12.76
N GLN A 49 2.54 -1.84 12.83
CA GLN A 49 3.46 -0.95 12.09
C GLN A 49 3.23 -1.02 10.57
N LEU A 50 3.05 -2.22 10.02
CA LEU A 50 2.72 -2.41 8.62
C LEU A 50 1.41 -1.71 8.24
N PHE A 51 0.38 -1.84 9.09
CA PHE A 51 -0.92 -1.21 8.87
C PHE A 51 -0.81 0.30 8.86
N GLN A 52 -0.09 0.88 9.83
CA GLN A 52 0.12 2.32 9.89
C GLN A 52 0.90 2.82 8.66
N GLY A 53 1.92 2.09 8.23
CA GLY A 53 2.68 2.39 7.01
C GLY A 53 1.79 2.38 5.78
N ALA A 54 1.09 1.27 5.54
CA ALA A 54 0.25 1.12 4.36
C ALA A 54 -0.90 2.15 4.30
N ARG A 55 -1.44 2.56 5.45
CA ARG A 55 -2.46 3.62 5.51
C ARG A 55 -1.89 4.99 5.17
N LYS A 56 -0.67 5.32 5.63
CA LYS A 56 0.03 6.54 5.22
C LYS A 56 0.36 6.53 3.73
N ASP A 57 0.77 5.38 3.19
CA ASP A 57 1.03 5.22 1.76
C ASP A 57 -0.24 5.43 0.93
N ALA A 58 -1.37 4.86 1.35
CA ALA A 58 -2.66 5.06 0.70
C ALA A 58 -3.10 6.53 0.73
N ASP A 59 -2.96 7.21 1.87
CA ASP A 59 -3.29 8.62 2.00
C ASP A 59 -2.40 9.51 1.11
N TYR A 60 -1.10 9.24 1.09
CA TYR A 60 -0.15 9.91 0.20
C TYR A 60 -0.51 9.70 -1.28
N LEU A 61 -0.86 8.48 -1.67
CA LEU A 61 -1.30 8.17 -3.04
C LEU A 61 -2.57 8.92 -3.39
N LEU A 62 -3.61 8.84 -2.56
CA LEU A 62 -4.85 9.57 -2.79
C LEU A 62 -4.61 11.07 -2.91
N ALA A 63 -3.77 11.66 -2.04
CA ALA A 63 -3.40 13.07 -2.12
C ALA A 63 -2.60 13.39 -3.41
N LYS A 64 -1.64 12.53 -3.80
CA LYS A 64 -0.83 12.70 -5.02
C LYS A 64 -1.71 12.72 -6.26
N TYR A 65 -2.58 11.73 -6.41
CA TYR A 65 -3.47 11.62 -7.58
C TYR A 65 -4.64 12.62 -7.52
N SER A 66 -5.11 13.03 -6.34
CA SER A 66 -6.12 14.08 -6.18
C SER A 66 -5.58 15.47 -6.55
N LYS A 67 -4.29 15.74 -6.34
CA LYS A 67 -3.65 17.02 -6.72
C LYS A 67 -3.26 17.09 -8.20
N GLY A 68 -3.59 16.08 -9.01
CA GLY A 68 -3.24 16.05 -10.43
C GLY A 68 -1.75 15.86 -10.70
N LEU A 69 -0.94 15.51 -9.69
CA LEU A 69 0.42 15.04 -9.88
C LEU A 69 0.35 13.64 -10.48
N GLY A 70 0.18 13.58 -11.80
CA GLY A 70 0.30 12.36 -12.59
C GLY A 70 1.66 11.68 -12.38
N PRO A 71 1.82 10.45 -12.89
CA PRO A 71 2.96 9.57 -12.59
C PRO A 71 4.36 10.06 -13.07
N GLY A 72 4.50 11.33 -13.47
CA GLY A 72 5.75 11.93 -13.94
C GLY A 72 6.61 12.63 -12.87
N GLY A 73 6.14 12.75 -11.62
CA GLY A 73 6.90 13.35 -10.52
C GLY A 73 7.16 12.32 -9.41
N ASP A 74 8.43 12.00 -9.17
CA ASP A 74 8.92 11.27 -8.01
C ASP A 74 8.47 9.80 -7.92
N ALA A 75 9.21 8.96 -8.67
CA ALA A 75 9.43 7.56 -8.32
C ALA A 75 10.39 7.48 -7.13
N GLN A 76 9.98 8.02 -5.99
CA GLN A 76 10.55 7.62 -4.71
C GLN A 76 9.49 6.79 -4.02
N THR A 77 9.54 5.48 -4.29
CA THR A 77 9.10 4.49 -3.32
C THR A 77 9.61 4.93 -1.94
N PRO A 78 8.77 4.95 -0.89
CA PRO A 78 9.30 5.05 0.45
C PRO A 78 10.27 3.88 0.59
N LYS A 79 11.56 4.21 0.67
CA LYS A 79 12.63 3.24 0.85
C LYS A 79 12.17 2.30 1.95
N SER A 80 12.01 1.01 1.61
CA SER A 80 12.13 -0.06 2.60
C SER A 80 13.43 0.22 3.34
N ARG A 81 13.31 0.86 4.49
CA ARG A 81 14.34 0.84 5.52
C ARG A 81 14.09 -0.44 6.29
N VAL A 82 14.58 -1.52 5.69
CA VAL A 82 15.00 -2.73 6.40
C VAL A 82 16.50 -2.82 6.27
#